data_AF-J0L8F0-F1
#
_entry.id   AF-J0L8F0-F1
#
_cell.length_a   1.000
_cell.length_b   1.000
_cell.length_c   1.000
_cell.angle_alpha   90.00
_cell.angle_beta   90.00
_cell.angle_gamma   90.00
#
_symmetry.space_group_name_H-M   'P 1'
#
loop_
_entity.id
_entity.type
_entity.pdbx_description
1 polymer ?
#
loop_
_entity_poly.entity_id
_entity_poly.type
_entity_poly.pdbx_seq_one_letter_code
_entity_poly.pdbx_strand_id
1 'polypeptide(L)'
;MSTRRCDAIWCPTTRRSVKHNFESKLPKYVKAKKAAEAAEATQSTLDDHLEPTLEAYSEEVFRRADDPDGFQPLEAVEHPTFRRIINLACQARHGVTLPSRKATRNDLVNMLNKYYIDLAARLKFRDFADAQT
;
A
#
# COMPACT_ATOMS: atom_id res chain seq x y z
N MET A 1 63.18 61.10 27.26
CA MET A 1 63.72 59.90 26.58
C MET A 1 62.57 58.94 26.32
N SER A 2 62.51 58.43 25.10
CA SER A 2 61.34 57.84 24.42
C SER A 2 60.96 56.44 24.93
N THR A 3 59.66 56.18 24.97
CA THR A 3 58.96 54.94 25.30
C THR A 3 59.16 53.85 24.25
N ARG A 4 59.23 52.58 24.67
CA ARG A 4 58.73 51.44 23.86
C ARG A 4 58.00 50.45 24.77
N ARG A 5 56.68 50.61 24.87
CA ARG A 5 55.78 49.53 25.24
C ARG A 5 55.66 48.62 24.02
N CYS A 6 56.00 47.34 24.19
CA CYS A 6 55.69 46.31 23.21
C CYS A 6 54.21 45.98 23.37
N ASP A 7 53.38 46.54 22.49
CA ASP A 7 51.95 46.26 22.47
C ASP A 7 51.69 44.85 21.96
N ALA A 8 50.94 44.10 22.76
CA ALA A 8 50.46 42.76 22.48
C ALA A 8 49.49 42.77 21.29
N ILE A 9 49.94 42.28 20.12
CA ILE A 9 49.09 42.11 18.92
C ILE A 9 48.44 40.72 18.87
N TRP A 10 48.75 39.81 19.79
CA TRP A 10 48.23 38.45 19.75
C TRP A 10 47.20 38.16 20.85
N CYS A 11 45.95 38.54 20.60
CA CYS A 11 44.79 38.03 21.32
C CYS A 11 43.90 37.25 20.33
N PRO A 12 43.90 35.90 20.34
CA PRO A 12 43.11 35.13 19.39
C PRO A 12 41.71 34.85 19.94
N THR A 13 40.91 35.90 20.19
CA THR A 13 39.45 35.76 20.26
C THR A 13 38.88 36.04 18.88
N THR A 14 38.86 35.02 18.03
CA THR A 14 38.26 35.03 16.70
C THR A 14 36.75 35.24 16.78
N ARG A 15 36.31 36.50 16.82
CA ARG A 15 34.99 36.92 16.32
C ARG A 15 35.16 37.31 14.84
N ARG A 16 35.38 36.33 13.98
CA ARG A 16 35.51 36.53 12.52
C ARG A 16 34.65 35.52 11.77
N SER A 17 33.34 35.53 11.99
CA SER A 17 32.40 34.69 11.21
C SER A 17 31.13 35.41 10.77
N VAL A 18 31.02 36.73 10.94
CA VAL A 18 29.76 37.44 10.64
C VAL A 18 29.62 37.77 9.14
N LYS A 19 30.61 37.48 8.28
CA LYS A 19 30.61 37.93 6.87
C LYS A 19 30.34 36.85 5.82
N HIS A 20 30.38 35.58 6.18
CA HIS A 20 30.05 34.48 5.28
C HIS A 20 29.22 33.50 6.09
N ASN A 21 28.10 33.00 5.54
CA ASN A 21 27.20 32.02 6.16
C ASN A 21 27.94 30.73 6.55
N PHE A 22 28.78 30.81 7.58
CA PHE A 22 29.70 29.76 7.96
C PHE A 22 28.99 28.87 8.97
N GLU A 23 28.51 27.73 8.47
CA GLU A 23 28.00 26.68 9.32
C GLU A 23 29.16 25.98 10.03
N SER A 24 29.21 26.09 11.36
CA SER A 24 30.18 25.37 12.16
C SER A 24 29.93 23.85 12.09
N LYS A 25 30.77 23.14 11.32
CA LYS A 25 30.80 21.66 11.29
C LYS A 25 31.63 21.05 12.41
N LEU A 26 32.02 21.84 13.42
CA LEU A 26 32.76 21.34 14.57
C LEU A 26 31.95 20.27 15.32
N PRO A 27 32.55 19.14 15.73
CA PRO A 27 31.82 18.03 16.34
C PRO A 27 30.96 18.44 17.55
N LYS A 28 31.44 19.40 18.35
CA LYS A 28 30.72 19.94 19.51
C LYS A 28 29.44 20.70 19.11
N TYR A 29 29.52 21.52 18.07
CA TYR A 29 28.39 22.32 17.58
C TYR A 29 27.35 21.46 16.85
N VAL A 30 27.81 20.50 16.04
CA VAL A 30 26.91 19.56 15.34
C VAL A 30 26.15 18.67 16.34
N LYS A 31 26.81 18.19 17.41
CA LYS A 31 26.15 17.42 18.47
C LYS A 31 25.10 18.23 19.22
N ALA A 32 25.41 19.48 19.58
CA ALA A 32 24.47 20.37 20.25
C ALA A 32 23.25 20.68 19.36
N LYS A 33 23.49 20.91 18.06
CA LYS A 33 22.41 21.15 17.10
C LYS A 33 21.51 19.92 16.92
N LYS A 34 22.10 18.73 16.76
CA LYS A 34 21.33 17.47 16.67
C LYS A 34 20.55 17.16 17.94
N ALA A 35 21.08 17.50 19.12
CA ALA A 35 20.37 17.33 20.38
C ALA A 35 19.19 18.30 20.53
N ALA A 36 19.34 19.54 20.06
CA ALA A 36 18.25 20.52 20.02
C ALA A 36 17.18 20.13 18.99
N GLU A 37 17.59 19.73 17.78
CA GLU A 37 16.69 19.24 16.73
C GLU A 37 15.96 17.94 17.14
N ALA A 38 16.62 17.05 17.90
CA ALA A 38 15.99 15.84 18.44
C ALA A 38 14.99 16.13 19.57
N ALA A 39 15.16 17.24 20.29
CA ALA A 39 14.19 17.69 21.30
C ALA A 39 12.94 18.32 20.66
N GLU A 40 13.07 18.91 19.47
CA GLU A 40 11.95 19.49 18.70
C GLU A 40 11.29 18.48 17.74
N ALA A 41 11.97 17.40 17.38
CA ALA A 41 11.43 16.33 16.54
C ALA A 41 10.58 15.34 17.36
N THR A 42 9.44 15.81 17.88
CA THR A 42 8.37 14.89 18.29
C THR A 42 7.81 14.25 17.02
N GLN A 43 8.19 13.00 16.75
CA GLN A 43 7.56 12.21 15.70
C GLN A 43 6.06 12.12 16.02
N SER A 44 5.22 12.77 15.22
CA SER A 44 3.77 12.64 15.35
C SER A 44 3.39 11.20 15.05
N THR A 45 2.63 10.56 15.95
CA THR A 45 2.06 9.24 15.71
C THR A 45 1.19 9.30 14.46
N LEU A 46 1.37 8.31 13.56
CA LEU A 46 0.68 8.19 12.27
C LEU A 46 -0.84 7.91 12.40
N ASP A 47 -1.39 7.96 13.61
CA ASP A 47 -2.76 7.55 13.92
C ASP A 47 -3.82 8.39 13.19
N ASP A 48 -3.57 9.69 12.99
CA ASP A 48 -4.54 10.61 12.37
C ASP A 48 -4.71 10.38 10.85
N HIS A 49 -3.88 9.53 10.24
CA HIS A 49 -3.93 9.18 8.82
C HIS A 49 -4.21 7.69 8.56
N LEU A 50 -4.44 6.91 9.62
CA LEU A 50 -4.89 5.53 9.47
C LEU A 50 -6.40 5.54 9.23
N GLU A 51 -6.81 5.23 8.00
CA GLU A 51 -8.22 4.95 7.70
C GLU A 51 -8.73 3.83 8.63
N PRO A 52 -10.01 3.88 9.05
CA PRO A 52 -10.57 2.90 9.98
C PRO A 52 -10.34 1.50 9.43
N THR A 53 -9.68 0.68 10.25
CA THR A 53 -9.43 -0.72 9.93
C THR A 53 -10.78 -1.42 9.83
N LEU A 54 -11.02 -2.10 8.70
CA LEU A 54 -12.15 -3.02 8.55
C LEU A 54 -12.18 -3.96 9.77
N GLU A 55 -13.38 -4.32 10.25
CA GLU A 55 -13.54 -5.22 11.40
C GLU A 55 -12.62 -6.43 11.26
N ALA A 56 -11.79 -6.65 12.28
CA ALA A 56 -10.83 -7.74 12.28
C ALA A 56 -11.57 -9.09 12.20
N TYR A 57 -11.09 -9.99 11.35
CA TYR A 57 -11.66 -11.32 11.24
C TYR A 57 -11.60 -12.04 12.59
N SER A 58 -12.76 -12.50 13.06
CA SER A 58 -12.88 -13.47 14.15
C SER A 58 -13.93 -14.51 13.78
N GLU A 59 -13.74 -15.73 14.27
CA GLU A 59 -14.65 -16.85 14.02
C GLU A 59 -16.08 -16.55 14.51
N GLU A 60 -16.19 -15.81 15.61
CA GLU A 60 -17.49 -15.40 16.18
C GLU A 60 -18.23 -14.42 15.28
N VAL A 61 -17.51 -13.44 14.71
CA VAL A 61 -18.08 -12.48 13.74
C VAL A 61 -18.46 -13.19 12.45
N PHE A 62 -17.63 -14.13 11.98
CA PHE A 62 -17.92 -14.91 10.78
C PHE A 62 -19.18 -15.76 10.94
N ARG A 63 -19.31 -16.48 12.07
CA ARG A 63 -20.51 -17.28 12.37
C ARG A 63 -21.77 -16.44 12.59
N ARG A 64 -21.61 -15.21 13.07
CA ARG A 64 -22.75 -14.27 13.20
C ARG A 64 -23.17 -13.69 11.86
N ALA A 65 -22.22 -13.48 10.95
CA ALA A 65 -22.49 -13.01 9.59
C ALA A 65 -23.14 -14.10 8.71
N ASP A 66 -22.90 -15.37 9.05
CA ASP A 66 -23.56 -16.50 8.42
C ASP A 66 -24.99 -16.64 8.98
N ASP A 67 -25.96 -16.07 8.28
CA ASP A 67 -27.38 -16.19 8.65
C ASP A 67 -27.89 -17.62 8.34
N PRO A 68 -28.24 -18.44 9.34
CA PRO A 68 -28.74 -19.81 9.10
C PRO A 68 -30.10 -19.83 8.38
N ASP A 69 -30.81 -18.70 8.38
CA ASP A 69 -32.11 -18.51 7.71
C ASP A 69 -31.95 -18.04 6.25
N GLY A 70 -30.73 -17.73 5.83
CA GLY A 70 -30.43 -17.46 4.43
C GLY A 70 -30.66 -18.73 3.62
N PHE A 71 -31.51 -18.66 2.59
CA PHE A 71 -31.72 -19.76 1.63
C PHE A 71 -30.47 -20.00 0.74
N GLN A 72 -29.29 -20.08 1.34
CA GLN A 72 -28.04 -20.42 0.66
C GLN A 72 -27.76 -21.91 0.86
N PRO A 73 -27.43 -22.65 -0.20
CA PRO A 73 -27.07 -24.05 -0.07
C PRO A 73 -25.76 -24.17 0.72
N LEU A 74 -25.75 -24.99 1.77
CA LEU A 74 -24.56 -25.26 2.61
C LEU A 74 -23.36 -25.74 1.76
N GLU A 75 -23.64 -26.47 0.68
CA GLU A 75 -22.65 -26.95 -0.27
C GLU A 75 -21.86 -25.82 -0.98
N ALA A 76 -22.40 -24.60 -1.03
CA ALA A 76 -21.72 -23.47 -1.66
C ALA A 76 -20.40 -23.14 -0.94
N VAL A 77 -20.35 -23.29 0.38
CA VAL A 77 -19.15 -23.03 1.20
C VAL A 77 -18.05 -24.07 0.95
N GLU A 78 -18.44 -25.29 0.59
CA GLU A 78 -17.50 -26.38 0.29
C GLU A 78 -16.92 -26.28 -1.12
N HIS A 79 -17.58 -25.54 -2.02
CA HIS A 79 -17.17 -25.46 -3.41
C HIS A 79 -15.76 -24.84 -3.56
N PRO A 80 -14.83 -25.48 -4.29
CA PRO A 80 -13.43 -25.02 -4.36
C PRO A 80 -13.29 -23.62 -4.96
N THR A 81 -14.16 -23.25 -5.91
CA THR A 81 -14.16 -21.89 -6.48
C THR A 81 -14.58 -20.84 -5.46
N PHE A 82 -15.51 -21.17 -4.55
CA PHE A 82 -15.95 -20.25 -3.51
C PHE A 82 -14.82 -19.99 -2.51
N ARG A 83 -14.13 -21.05 -2.06
CA ARG A 83 -12.92 -20.93 -1.22
C ARG A 83 -11.83 -20.08 -1.88
N ARG A 84 -11.62 -20.25 -3.19
CA ARG A 84 -10.67 -19.44 -3.96
C ARG A 84 -11.06 -17.95 -3.98
N ILE A 85 -12.35 -17.65 -4.16
CA ILE A 85 -12.85 -16.27 -4.14
C ILE A 85 -12.63 -15.64 -2.76
N ILE A 86 -12.93 -16.35 -1.67
CA ILE A 86 -12.69 -15.87 -0.30
C ILE A 86 -11.20 -15.56 -0.10
N ASN A 87 -10.30 -16.48 -0.46
CA ASN A 87 -8.87 -16.27 -0.30
C ASN A 87 -8.35 -15.05 -1.08
N LEU A 88 -8.86 -14.84 -2.30
CA LEU A 88 -8.55 -13.64 -3.08
C LEU A 88 -9.10 -12.38 -2.43
N ALA A 89 -10.31 -12.45 -1.86
CA ALA A 89 -10.93 -11.32 -1.17
C ALA A 89 -10.18 -10.94 0.11
N CYS A 90 -9.71 -11.92 0.89
CA CYS A 90 -8.90 -11.68 2.09
C CYS A 90 -7.56 -10.99 1.80
N GLN A 91 -7.03 -11.13 0.58
CA GLN A 91 -5.79 -10.46 0.15
C GLN A 91 -6.03 -9.05 -0.38
N ALA A 92 -7.28 -8.62 -0.58
CA ALA A 92 -7.59 -7.32 -1.14
C ALA A 92 -7.35 -6.21 -0.09
N ARG A 93 -6.43 -5.29 -0.40
CA ARG A 93 -6.04 -4.20 0.52
C ARG A 93 -7.15 -3.17 0.77
N HIS A 94 -8.05 -2.99 -0.19
CA HIS A 94 -9.08 -1.93 -0.17
C HIS A 94 -10.50 -2.51 -0.16
N GLY A 95 -10.66 -3.75 0.31
CA GLY A 95 -11.90 -4.50 0.19
C GLY A 95 -12.19 -4.98 -1.24
N VAL A 96 -13.30 -5.67 -1.42
CA VAL A 96 -13.73 -6.23 -2.71
C VAL A 96 -15.06 -5.61 -3.12
N THR A 97 -15.11 -5.08 -4.33
CA THR A 97 -16.36 -4.65 -4.95
C THR A 97 -17.05 -5.85 -5.59
N LEU A 98 -18.16 -6.28 -4.98
CA LEU A 98 -18.96 -7.36 -5.56
C LEU A 98 -19.71 -6.85 -6.80
N PRO A 99 -19.65 -7.56 -7.94
CA PRO A 99 -20.38 -7.16 -9.12
C PRO A 99 -21.89 -7.24 -8.88
N SER A 100 -22.64 -6.30 -9.45
CA SER A 100 -24.10 -6.36 -9.42
C SER A 100 -24.61 -7.60 -10.16
N ARG A 101 -25.79 -8.12 -9.77
CA ARG A 101 -26.43 -9.27 -10.44
C ARG A 101 -26.53 -9.10 -11.96
N LYS A 102 -26.83 -7.88 -12.42
CA LYS A 102 -26.90 -7.55 -13.86
C LYS A 102 -25.54 -7.66 -14.53
N ALA A 103 -24.48 -7.13 -13.89
CA ALA A 103 -23.11 -7.23 -14.38
C ALA A 103 -22.68 -8.70 -14.46
N THR A 104 -22.87 -9.48 -13.39
CA THR A 104 -22.54 -10.91 -13.36
C THR A 104 -23.26 -11.69 -14.47
N ARG A 105 -24.56 -11.41 -14.69
CA ARG A 105 -25.33 -12.05 -15.77
C ARG A 105 -24.76 -11.73 -17.14
N ASN A 106 -24.41 -10.46 -17.40
CA ASN A 106 -23.82 -10.06 -18.66
C ASN A 106 -22.45 -10.73 -18.88
N ASP A 107 -21.62 -10.81 -17.84
CA ASP A 107 -20.31 -11.46 -17.91
C ASP A 107 -20.43 -12.95 -18.24
N LEU A 108 -21.39 -13.65 -17.62
CA LEU A 108 -21.69 -15.05 -17.93
C LEU A 108 -22.12 -15.23 -19.39
N VAL A 109 -23.05 -14.41 -19.87
CA VAL A 109 -23.51 -14.46 -21.28
C VAL A 109 -22.34 -14.19 -22.22
N ASN A 110 -21.49 -13.21 -21.91
CA ASN A 110 -20.30 -12.90 -22.71
C ASN A 110 -19.30 -14.06 -22.73
N MET A 111 -19.06 -14.72 -21.60
CA MET A 111 -18.18 -15.90 -21.54
C MET A 111 -18.75 -17.07 -22.36
N LEU A 112 -20.05 -17.33 -22.25
CA LEU A 112 -20.71 -18.37 -23.04
C LEU A 112 -20.65 -18.07 -24.54
N ASN A 113 -20.93 -16.83 -24.95
CA ASN A 113 -20.85 -16.43 -26.35
C ASN A 113 -19.44 -16.60 -26.91
N LYS A 114 -18.40 -16.23 -26.15
CA LYS A 114 -17.01 -16.46 -26.54
C LYS A 114 -16.71 -17.95 -26.73
N TYR A 115 -17.17 -18.79 -25.80
CA TYR A 115 -17.02 -20.24 -25.90
C TYR A 115 -17.70 -20.80 -27.16
N TYR A 116 -18.92 -20.37 -27.48
CA TYR A 116 -19.63 -20.80 -28.68
C TYR A 116 -18.94 -20.35 -29.97
N ILE A 117 -18.38 -19.14 -30.01
CA ILE A 117 -17.64 -18.64 -31.17
C ILE A 117 -16.36 -19.46 -31.40
N ASP A 118 -15.59 -19.74 -30.35
CA ASP A 118 -14.38 -20.57 -30.43
C ASP A 118 -14.72 -22.01 -30.86
N LEU A 119 -15.77 -22.59 -30.28
CA LEU A 119 -16.25 -23.91 -30.67
C LEU A 119 -16.67 -23.95 -32.14
N ALA A 120 -17.45 -22.97 -32.59
CA ALA A 120 -17.88 -22.87 -33.99
C ALA A 120 -16.70 -22.70 -34.96
N ALA A 121 -15.67 -21.95 -34.57
CA ALA A 121 -14.45 -21.83 -35.37
C ALA A 121 -13.76 -23.19 -35.51
N ARG A 122 -13.52 -23.90 -34.40
CA ARG A 122 -12.86 -25.22 -34.40
C ARG A 122 -13.63 -26.26 -35.23
N LEU A 123 -14.96 -26.25 -35.14
CA LEU A 123 -15.79 -27.18 -35.92
C LEU A 123 -15.73 -26.86 -37.41
N LYS A 124 -15.82 -25.59 -37.82
CA LYS A 124 -15.69 -25.20 -39.22
C LYS A 124 -14.35 -25.60 -39.84
N PHE A 125 -13.24 -25.45 -39.12
CA PHE A 125 -11.93 -25.90 -39.62
C PHE A 125 -11.86 -27.42 -39.82
N ARG A 126 -12.66 -28.19 -39.08
CA ARG A 126 -12.69 -29.64 -39.12
C ARG A 126 -13.49 -30.16 -40.34
N ASP A 127 -14.61 -29.52 -40.66
CA ASP A 127 -15.43 -29.85 -41.83
C ASP A 127 -14.66 -29.67 -43.17
N PHE A 128 -13.68 -28.76 -43.23
CA PHE A 128 -12.82 -28.59 -44.41
C PHE A 128 -11.65 -29.60 -44.49
N ALA A 129 -11.16 -30.09 -43.34
CA ALA A 129 -10.07 -31.06 -43.31
C ALA A 129 -10.55 -32.47 -43.70
N ASP A 130 -11.76 -32.84 -43.29
CA ASP A 130 -12.37 -34.15 -43.62
C ASP A 130 -12.88 -34.21 -45.08
N ALA A 131 -12.95 -33.08 -45.78
CA ALA A 131 -13.37 -32.98 -47.18
C ALA A 131 -12.22 -33.08 -48.21
N GLN A 132 -10.96 -33.20 -47.78
CA GLN A 132 -9.77 -33.33 -48.65
C GLN A 132 -9.13 -34.73 -48.63
N THR A 133 -9.76 -35.70 -47.97
CA THR A 133 -9.40 -37.13 -47.99
C THR A 133 -10.42 -37.94 -48.75
#